data_AF-A0A6P2BWZ6-F1
#
_entry.id   AF-A0A6P2BWZ6-F1
#
_cell.length_a   1.000
_cell.length_b   1.000
_cell.length_c   1.000
_cell.angle_alpha   90.00
_cell.angle_beta   90.00
_cell.angle_gamma   90.00
#
_symmetry.space_group_name_H-M   'P 1'
#
loop_
_entity.id
_entity.type
_entity.pdbx_description
1 polymer ?
#
loop_
_entity_poly.entity_id
_entity_poly.type
_entity_poly.pdbx_seq_one_letter_code
_entity_poly.pdbx_strand_id
1 'polypeptide(L)'
;MADKITYYAIIDDSSSLEHPAGVIRRIENDEREIDEVFSRNLTWEFSSLLYSAEHGDLTNDFTVITEDEATQVIERIRAESVDPE
;
A
#
# COMPACT_ATOMS: atom_id res chain seq x y z
N MET A 1 -21.80 10.01 1.49
CA MET A 1 -21.15 10.04 0.15
C MET A 1 -20.16 8.89 0.14
N ALA A 2 -19.85 8.30 -1.01
CA ALA A 2 -19.00 7.11 -1.04
C ALA A 2 -17.54 7.53 -0.80
N ASP A 3 -16.88 6.88 0.16
CA ASP A 3 -15.46 7.08 0.41
C ASP A 3 -14.68 6.61 -0.82
N LYS A 4 -13.85 7.50 -1.38
CA LYS A 4 -13.04 7.16 -2.55
C LYS A 4 -11.77 6.47 -2.07
N ILE A 5 -11.63 5.21 -2.44
CA ILE A 5 -10.48 4.38 -2.08
C ILE A 5 -9.56 4.28 -3.30
N THR A 6 -8.31 4.72 -3.14
CA THR A 6 -7.28 4.60 -4.17
C THR A 6 -6.15 3.72 -3.64
N TYR A 7 -5.72 2.73 -4.42
CA TYR A 7 -4.66 1.79 -4.04
C TYR A 7 -3.34 2.17 -4.70
N TYR A 8 -2.25 2.01 -3.96
CA TYR A 8 -0.89 2.33 -4.38
C TYR A 8 0.05 1.19 -4.01
N ALA A 9 0.83 0.69 -4.97
CA ALA A 9 1.93 -0.23 -4.70
C ALA A 9 3.15 0.54 -4.17
N ILE A 10 3.81 0.00 -3.13
CA ILE A 10 5.06 0.53 -2.61
C ILE A 10 6.24 -0.16 -3.30
N ILE A 11 7.04 0.60 -4.02
CA ILE A 11 8.21 0.13 -4.75
C ILE A 11 9.47 0.73 -4.10
N ASP A 12 10.16 -0.08 -3.32
CA ASP A 12 11.48 0.24 -2.75
C ASP A 12 12.61 -0.27 -3.67
N ASP A 13 13.86 0.09 -3.42
CA ASP A 13 15.06 -0.41 -4.14
C ASP A 13 15.13 -1.96 -4.18
N SER A 14 14.61 -2.61 -3.14
CA SER A 14 14.55 -4.07 -3.01
C SER A 14 13.29 -4.72 -3.61
N SER A 15 12.34 -3.92 -4.09
CA SER A 15 11.02 -4.34 -4.56
C SER A 15 10.77 -3.88 -6.00
N SER A 16 9.74 -4.42 -6.66
CA SER A 16 9.42 -4.08 -8.06
C SER A 16 7.93 -4.07 -8.26
N LEU A 17 7.43 -3.53 -9.38
CA LEU A 17 5.99 -3.47 -9.65
C LEU A 17 5.32 -4.85 -9.57
N GLU A 18 6.05 -5.92 -9.93
CA GLU A 18 5.59 -7.31 -9.82
C GLU A 18 5.65 -7.86 -8.38
N HIS A 19 6.54 -7.32 -7.55
CA HIS A 19 6.77 -7.71 -6.15
C HIS A 19 6.94 -6.47 -5.26
N PRO A 20 5.86 -5.72 -5.02
CA PRO A 20 5.92 -4.51 -4.20
C PRO A 20 6.17 -4.86 -2.73
N ALA A 21 6.81 -3.96 -2.00
CA ALA A 21 7.11 -4.11 -0.58
C ALA A 21 5.84 -4.16 0.29
N GLY A 22 4.77 -3.55 -0.21
CA GLY A 22 3.47 -3.45 0.43
C GLY A 22 2.49 -2.70 -0.47
N VAL A 23 1.29 -2.49 0.05
CA VAL A 23 0.24 -1.70 -0.62
C VAL A 23 -0.27 -0.62 0.33
N ILE A 24 -0.50 0.58 -0.17
CA ILE A 24 -1.19 1.66 0.53
C ILE A 24 -2.59 1.78 -0.04
N ARG A 25 -3.57 1.99 0.82
CA ARG A 25 -4.90 2.48 0.44
C ARG A 25 -5.08 3.88 1.00
N ARG A 26 -5.38 4.82 0.10
CA ARG A 26 -5.80 6.18 0.45
C ARG A 26 -7.31 6.22 0.46
N ILE A 27 -7.89 6.61 1.59
CA ILE A 27 -9.33 6.75 1.80
C ILE A 27 -9.62 8.24 1.85
N GLU A 28 -10.15 8.78 0.75
CA GLU A 28 -10.59 10.16 0.62
C GLU A 28 -12.05 10.24 1.09
N ASN A 29 -12.26 10.89 2.23
CA ASN A 29 -13.58 11.23 2.77
C ASN A 29 -13.82 12.74 2.60
N ASP A 30 -15.06 13.20 2.78
CA ASP A 30 -15.44 14.62 2.67
C ASP A 30 -14.65 15.53 3.66
N GLU A 31 -14.18 14.96 4.77
CA GLU A 31 -13.51 15.69 5.85
C GLU A 31 -11.98 15.52 5.86
N ARG A 32 -11.45 14.40 5.35
CA ARG A 32 -10.01 14.09 5.43
C ARG A 32 -9.58 12.93 4.52
N GLU A 33 -8.29 12.96 4.18
CA GLU A 33 -7.57 11.90 3.48
C GLU A 33 -6.84 11.04 4.51
N ILE A 34 -7.06 9.73 4.50
CA ILE A 34 -6.40 8.79 5.41
C ILE A 34 -5.62 7.79 4.58
N ASP A 35 -4.32 7.70 4.83
CA ASP A 35 -3.44 6.74 4.20
C ASP A 35 -3.19 5.57 5.15
N GLU A 36 -3.48 4.35 4.69
CA GLU A 36 -3.21 3.12 5.43
C GLU A 36 -2.31 2.19 4.61
N VAL A 37 -1.27 1.65 5.24
CA VAL A 37 -0.35 0.69 4.64
C VAL A 37 -0.66 -0.73 5.09
N PHE A 38 -0.58 -1.66 4.15
CA PHE A 38 -0.59 -3.09 4.37
C PHE A 38 0.74 -3.68 3.93
N SER A 39 1.48 -4.20 4.90
CA SER A 39 2.78 -4.84 4.71
C SER A 39 2.77 -6.22 5.38
N ARG A 40 3.94 -6.81 5.62
CA ARG A 40 4.13 -8.13 6.27
C ARG A 40 3.46 -8.31 7.63
N ASN A 41 3.01 -7.22 8.26
CA ASN A 41 2.25 -7.22 9.50
C ASN A 41 0.82 -7.76 9.34
N LEU A 42 0.37 -8.00 8.10
CA LEU A 42 -0.98 -8.50 7.77
C LEU A 42 -2.14 -7.66 8.33
N THR A 43 -1.86 -6.40 8.63
CA THR A 43 -2.84 -5.44 9.14
C THR A 43 -2.65 -4.12 8.42
N TRP A 44 -3.76 -3.39 8.27
CA TRP A 44 -3.75 -2.02 7.79
C TRP A 44 -3.32 -1.11 8.94
N GLU A 45 -2.26 -0.34 8.73
CA GLU A 45 -1.76 0.62 9.71
C GLU A 45 -1.75 2.03 9.10
N PHE A 46 -2.13 3.03 9.89
CA PHE A 46 -2.05 4.42 9.44
C PHE A 46 -0.60 4.78 9.09
N SER A 47 -0.39 5.35 7.91
CA SER A 47 0.95 5.64 7.41
C SER A 47 0.99 6.91 6.59
N SER A 48 1.87 7.84 6.97
CA SER A 48 2.11 9.10 6.23
C SER A 48 3.20 8.98 5.17
N LEU A 49 3.52 7.75 4.73
CA LEU A 49 4.57 7.50 3.72
C LEU A 49 4.21 8.15 2.37
N LEU A 50 2.97 7.99 1.93
CA LEU A 50 2.49 8.55 0.66
C LEU A 50 2.60 10.09 0.66
N TYR A 51 2.11 10.73 1.74
CA TYR A 51 2.27 12.17 1.94
C TYR A 51 3.74 12.63 1.91
N SER A 52 4.64 11.88 2.54
CA SER A 52 6.07 12.21 2.57
C SER A 52 6.72 12.10 1.18
N ALA A 53 6.31 11.10 0.40
CA ALA A 53 6.81 10.89 -0.96
C ALA A 53 6.31 11.95 -1.95
N GLU A 54 5.04 12.34 -1.85
CA GLU A 54 4.48 13.48 -2.58
C GLU A 54 5.23 14.79 -2.27
N HIS A 55 5.78 14.90 -1.05
CA HIS A 55 6.59 16.04 -0.59
C HIS A 55 8.09 15.96 -0.93
N GLY A 56 8.55 14.93 -1.62
CA GLY A 56 9.92 14.81 -2.13
C GLY A 56 10.79 13.71 -1.50
N ASP A 57 10.21 12.82 -0.70
CA ASP A 57 10.91 11.60 -0.24
C ASP A 57 10.95 10.55 -1.36
N LEU A 58 12.14 10.31 -1.91
CA LEU A 58 12.36 9.36 -3.01
C LEU A 58 12.79 7.97 -2.53
N THR A 59 12.62 7.67 -1.24
CA THR A 59 13.03 6.37 -0.69
C THR A 59 12.16 5.24 -1.25
N ASN A 60 10.88 5.54 -1.49
CA ASN A 60 9.92 4.59 -2.03
C ASN A 60 9.14 5.27 -3.17
N ASP A 61 8.90 4.55 -4.26
CA ASP A 61 8.01 4.96 -5.33
C ASP A 61 6.61 4.40 -5.09
N PHE A 62 5.59 5.22 -5.34
CA PHE A 62 4.20 4.87 -5.11
C PHE A 62 3.45 4.89 -6.43
N THR A 63 3.18 3.71 -6.97
CA THR A 63 2.43 3.57 -8.23
C THR A 63 0.97 3.27 -7.94
N VAL A 64 0.06 4.04 -8.53
CA VAL A 64 -1.38 3.77 -8.46
C VAL A 64 -1.68 2.42 -9.13
N ILE A 65 -2.35 1.54 -8.41
CA ILE A 65 -2.75 0.22 -8.90
C ILE A 65 -4.27 0.04 -8.79
N THR A 66 -4.78 -0.99 -9.46
CA THR A 66 -6.19 -1.39 -9.33
C THR A 66 -6.40 -2.21 -8.06
N GLU A 67 -7.67 -2.35 -7.65
CA GLU A 67 -8.05 -3.18 -6.51
C GLU A 67 -7.65 -4.66 -6.69
N ASP A 68 -7.66 -5.17 -7.93
CA ASP A 68 -7.24 -6.53 -8.27
C ASP A 68 -5.75 -6.74 -8.00
N GLU A 69 -4.91 -5.83 -8.49
CA GLU A 69 -3.46 -5.83 -8.24
C GLU A 69 -3.17 -5.70 -6.74
N ALA A 70 -3.88 -4.81 -6.03
CA ALA A 70 -3.77 -4.68 -4.59
C ALA A 70 -4.10 -5.99 -3.86
N THR A 71 -5.16 -6.67 -4.30
CA THR A 71 -5.58 -7.96 -3.77
C THR A 71 -4.50 -9.02 -3.98
N GLN A 72 -3.90 -9.11 -5.17
CA GLN A 72 -2.81 -10.04 -5.46
C GLN A 72 -1.61 -9.82 -4.52
N VAL A 73 -1.25 -8.56 -4.26
CA VAL A 73 -0.17 -8.21 -3.32
C VAL A 73 -0.51 -8.62 -1.89
N ILE A 74 -1.73 -8.33 -1.42
CA ILE A 74 -2.18 -8.70 -0.07
C ILE A 74 -2.17 -10.22 0.12
N GLU A 75 -2.74 -10.97 -0.84
CA GLU A 75 -2.78 -12.43 -0.83
C GLU A 75 -1.38 -13.01 -0.78
N ARG A 76 -0.44 -12.43 -1.55
CA ARG A 76 0.96 -12.83 -1.54
C ARG A 76 1.63 -12.59 -0.20
N ILE A 77 1.54 -11.37 0.35
CA ILE A 77 2.12 -11.03 1.66
C ILE A 77 1.56 -11.96 2.74
N ARG A 78 0.26 -12.26 2.66
CA ARG A 78 -0.41 -13.20 3.57
C ARG A 78 0.09 -14.63 3.41
N ALA A 79 0.35 -15.08 2.19
CA ALA A 79 0.93 -16.39 1.91
C ALA A 79 2.39 -16.49 2.40
N GLU A 80 3.18 -15.41 2.27
CA GLU A 80 4.57 -15.37 2.76
C GLU A 80 4.65 -15.30 4.30
N SER A 81 3.70 -14.65 4.96
CA SER A 81 3.62 -14.56 6.43
C SER A 81 2.99 -15.80 7.09
N VAL A 82 2.29 -16.66 6.34
CA VAL A 82 1.87 -17.97 6.82
C VAL A 82 3.07 -18.91 6.68
N ASP A 83 3.89 -18.96 7.74
CA ASP A 83 4.90 -20.01 7.91
C ASP A 83 4.22 -21.39 7.81
N PRO A 84 4.66 -22.28 6.89
CA PRO A 84 4.20 -23.67 6.90
C PRO A 84 4.94 -24.45 7.99
N GLU A 85 4.32 -24.60 9.17
CA GLU A 85 4.71 -25.61 10.17
C GLU A 85 4.26 -27.02 9.78
#